data_AF-A0A958PIV2-F1
#
_entry.id   AF-A0A958PIV2-F1
#
_cell.length_a   1.000
_cell.length_b   1.000
_cell.length_c   1.000
_cell.angle_alpha   90.00
_cell.angle_beta   90.00
_cell.angle_gamma   90.00
#
_symmetry.space_group_name_H-M   'P 1'
#
loop_
_entity.id
_entity.type
_entity.pdbx_description
1 polymer ?
#
loop_
_entity_poly.entity_id
_entity_poly.type
_entity_poly.pdbx_seq_one_letter_code
_entity_poly.pdbx_strand_id
1 'polypeptide(L)'
;MSGYIPEHEVRSLLAIRHGKKESKDSGYKVPDALFDLKVPAKTLKVALEFEDSMKGVTLYRSLFRRLLISSDFDVVMFVTASEEMIAALRSIIDQVRANDPVVRDWPTERAMYFASLKQVLTEGTNAVFVGDSTPFSLASLEKQLSAEQKV
;
A
#
# COMPACT_ATOMS: atom_id res chain seq x y z
N MET A 1 0.65 8.44 -14.67
CA MET A 1 0.02 7.17 -14.22
C MET A 1 -0.76 6.57 -15.37
N SER A 2 -0.59 5.28 -15.65
CA SER A 2 -1.48 4.50 -16.52
C SER A 2 -2.03 3.35 -15.69
N GLY A 3 -3.28 2.96 -15.90
CA GLY A 3 -3.84 1.78 -15.24
C GLY A 3 -4.23 1.97 -13.76
N TYR A 4 -4.82 3.12 -13.40
CA TYR A 4 -5.57 3.23 -12.15
C TYR A 4 -6.83 2.37 -12.26
N ILE A 5 -7.03 1.48 -11.29
CA ILE A 5 -8.14 0.55 -11.21
C ILE A 5 -8.84 0.80 -9.87
N PRO A 6 -10.09 1.29 -9.86
CA PRO A 6 -10.84 1.53 -8.63
C PRO A 6 -11.27 0.22 -7.95
N GLU A 7 -11.54 0.28 -6.65
CA GLU A 7 -11.93 -0.86 -5.79
C GLU A 7 -12.89 -1.86 -6.45
N HIS A 8 -13.99 -1.40 -7.03
CA HIS A 8 -15.02 -2.28 -7.60
C HIS A 8 -14.51 -3.13 -8.78
N GLU A 9 -13.60 -2.56 -9.59
CA GLU A 9 -12.92 -3.28 -10.66
C GLU A 9 -11.83 -4.21 -10.08
N VAL A 10 -11.06 -3.73 -9.08
CA VAL A 10 -10.05 -4.56 -8.39
C VAL A 10 -10.69 -5.81 -7.78
N ARG A 11 -11.85 -5.65 -7.12
CA ARG A 11 -12.63 -6.76 -6.55
C ARG A 11 -12.98 -7.79 -7.62
N SER A 12 -13.40 -7.33 -8.79
CA SER A 12 -13.79 -8.20 -9.90
C SER A 12 -12.57 -8.97 -10.44
N LEU A 13 -11.43 -8.29 -10.60
CA LEU A 13 -10.17 -8.88 -11.04
C LEU A 13 -9.64 -9.92 -10.07
N LEU A 14 -9.57 -9.58 -8.78
CA LEU A 14 -9.00 -10.46 -7.77
C LEU A 14 -9.92 -11.64 -7.43
N ALA A 15 -11.24 -11.47 -7.51
CA ALA A 15 -12.19 -12.57 -7.35
C ALA A 15 -12.02 -13.65 -8.43
N ILE A 16 -11.61 -13.28 -9.65
CA ILE A 16 -11.28 -14.24 -10.72
C ILE A 16 -10.00 -15.02 -10.35
N ARG A 17 -9.01 -14.34 -9.77
CA ARG A 17 -7.71 -14.94 -9.43
C ARG A 17 -7.78 -15.89 -8.23
N HIS A 18 -8.48 -15.50 -7.16
CA HIS A 18 -8.48 -16.23 -5.87
C HIS A 18 -9.68 -17.15 -5.66
N GLY A 19 -10.68 -17.09 -6.54
CA GLY A 19 -11.97 -17.74 -6.34
C GLY A 19 -12.83 -16.99 -5.32
N LYS A 20 -14.16 -17.05 -5.47
CA LYS A 20 -15.13 -16.21 -4.73
C LYS A 20 -15.18 -16.39 -3.20
N LYS A 21 -14.33 -17.21 -2.58
CA LYS A 21 -14.31 -17.45 -1.13
C LYS A 21 -13.04 -16.88 -0.50
N GLU A 22 -13.18 -15.79 0.26
CA GLU A 22 -12.11 -15.30 1.12
C GLU A 22 -11.79 -16.35 2.19
N SER A 23 -10.56 -16.86 2.22
CA SER A 23 -10.04 -17.59 3.37
C SER A 23 -9.10 -16.68 4.17
N LYS A 24 -9.08 -16.84 5.50
CA LYS A 24 -8.29 -15.98 6.41
C LYS A 24 -6.80 -15.88 6.06
N ASP A 25 -6.26 -16.92 5.41
CA ASP A 25 -4.84 -17.06 5.09
C ASP A 25 -4.55 -17.01 3.58
N SER A 26 -5.53 -16.68 2.75
CA SER A 26 -5.36 -16.63 1.29
C SER A 26 -4.47 -15.49 0.81
N GLY A 27 -4.11 -14.53 1.69
CA GLY A 27 -3.48 -13.27 1.29
C GLY A 27 -4.37 -12.40 0.39
N TYR A 28 -5.65 -12.77 0.25
CA TYR A 28 -6.61 -12.03 -0.55
C TYR A 28 -7.12 -10.82 0.21
N LYS A 29 -6.76 -9.63 -0.29
CA LYS A 29 -7.29 -8.34 0.13
C LYS A 29 -7.56 -7.52 -1.13
N VAL A 30 -8.76 -6.97 -1.21
CA VAL A 30 -9.12 -5.97 -2.22
C VAL A 30 -8.74 -4.59 -1.68
N PRO A 31 -7.74 -3.91 -2.26
CA PRO A 31 -7.44 -2.52 -1.93
C PRO A 31 -8.46 -1.55 -2.53
N ASP A 32 -8.46 -0.32 -2.02
CA ASP A 32 -9.36 0.74 -2.50
C ASP A 32 -9.03 1.18 -3.93
N ALA A 33 -7.77 1.01 -4.33
CA ALA A 33 -7.39 1.03 -5.74
C ALA A 33 -6.10 0.24 -5.98
N LEU A 34 -5.88 -0.12 -7.25
CA LEU A 34 -4.59 -0.57 -7.76
C LEU A 34 -4.11 0.40 -8.83
N PHE A 35 -2.80 0.63 -8.90
CA PHE A 35 -2.20 1.30 -10.03
C PHE A 35 -0.74 0.90 -10.22
N ASP A 36 -0.22 1.11 -11.42
CA ASP A 36 1.19 0.86 -11.72
C ASP A 36 2.02 2.14 -11.50
N LEU A 37 3.06 2.03 -10.68
CA LEU A 37 4.05 3.07 -10.39
C LEU A 37 5.38 2.71 -11.05
N LYS A 38 5.80 3.52 -12.02
CA LYS A 38 7.12 3.37 -12.63
C LYS A 38 8.18 3.93 -11.70
N VAL A 39 9.24 3.16 -11.48
CA VAL A 39 10.47 3.59 -10.81
C VAL A 39 11.65 3.23 -11.72
N PRO A 40 12.83 3.85 -11.56
CA PRO A 40 14.01 3.60 -12.41
C PRO A 40 14.24 2.16 -12.87
N ALA A 41 14.22 1.21 -11.93
CA ALA A 41 14.57 -0.18 -12.19
C ALA A 41 13.42 -1.07 -12.67
N LYS A 42 12.15 -0.69 -12.41
CA LYS A 42 10.98 -1.56 -12.65
C LYS A 42 9.66 -0.80 -12.55
N THR A 43 8.58 -1.47 -12.95
CA THR A 43 7.22 -1.05 -12.61
C THR A 43 6.77 -1.79 -11.35
N LEU A 44 6.27 -1.05 -10.37
CA LEU A 44 5.68 -1.57 -9.14
C LEU A 44 4.16 -1.54 -9.26
N LYS A 45 3.50 -2.62 -8.85
CA LYS A 45 2.04 -2.64 -8.67
C LYS A 45 1.73 -2.15 -7.26
N VAL A 46 0.96 -1.08 -7.16
CA VAL A 46 0.68 -0.38 -5.89
C VAL A 46 -0.76 -0.62 -5.47
N ALA A 47 -0.94 -1.06 -4.23
CA ALA A 47 -2.22 -1.00 -3.52
C ALA A 47 -2.37 0.35 -2.83
N LEU A 48 -3.49 1.04 -3.10
CA LEU A 48 -3.88 2.24 -2.38
C LEU A 48 -4.93 1.87 -1.33
N GLU A 49 -4.72 2.33 -0.10
CA GLU A 49 -5.68 2.23 0.99
C GLU A 49 -5.96 3.64 1.52
N PHE A 50 -7.23 3.96 1.72
CA PHE A 50 -7.66 5.20 2.33
C PHE A 50 -8.28 4.91 3.69
N GLU A 51 -7.82 5.61 4.72
CA GLU A 51 -8.36 5.47 6.06
C GLU A 51 -8.79 6.83 6.61
N ASP A 52 -10.11 7.02 6.72
CA ASP A 52 -10.71 8.25 7.25
C ASP A 52 -10.84 8.24 8.77
N SER A 53 -10.83 7.05 9.38
CA SER A 53 -11.12 6.85 10.79
C SER A 53 -10.46 5.59 11.33
N MET A 54 -10.05 5.63 12.61
CA MET A 54 -9.49 4.44 13.26
C MET A 54 -10.57 3.41 13.53
N LYS A 55 -10.39 2.22 12.96
CA LYS A 55 -11.15 1.01 13.31
C LYS A 55 -10.52 0.29 14.51
N GLY A 56 -11.17 -0.76 15.00
CA GLY A 56 -10.64 -1.57 16.10
C GLY A 56 -9.30 -2.25 15.74
N VAL A 57 -8.37 -2.32 16.69
CA VAL A 57 -7.01 -2.89 16.49
C VAL A 57 -7.04 -4.31 15.92
N THR A 58 -7.98 -5.15 16.36
CA THR A 58 -8.13 -6.52 15.83
C THR A 58 -8.41 -6.55 14.33
N LEU A 59 -9.20 -5.59 13.83
CA LEU A 59 -9.48 -5.47 12.39
C LEU A 59 -8.21 -5.09 11.64
N TYR A 60 -7.45 -4.12 12.14
CA TYR A 60 -6.16 -3.74 11.52
C TYR A 60 -5.14 -4.87 11.54
N ARG A 61 -5.04 -5.65 12.62
CA ARG A 61 -4.16 -6.82 12.64
C ARG A 61 -4.50 -7.81 11.53
N SER A 62 -5.80 -8.10 11.35
CA SER A 62 -6.25 -8.96 10.26
C SER A 62 -5.99 -8.34 8.88
N LEU A 63 -6.19 -7.03 8.73
CA LEU A 63 -5.98 -6.31 7.48
C LEU A 63 -4.50 -6.29 7.09
N PHE A 64 -3.62 -5.91 8.02
CA PHE A 64 -2.18 -5.85 7.77
C PHE A 64 -1.58 -7.22 7.53
N ARG A 65 -2.04 -8.28 8.23
CA ARG A 65 -1.64 -9.66 7.90
C ARG A 65 -1.90 -9.96 6.43
N ARG A 66 -3.11 -9.69 5.92
CA ARG A 66 -3.46 -9.94 4.51
C ARG A 66 -2.64 -9.09 3.54
N LEU A 67 -2.46 -7.80 3.84
CA LEU A 67 -1.66 -6.90 3.00
C LEU A 67 -0.20 -7.32 2.92
N LEU A 68 0.40 -7.72 4.06
CA LEU A 68 1.80 -8.10 4.14
C LEU A 68 2.11 -9.43 3.42
N ILE A 69 1.12 -10.34 3.34
CA ILE A 69 1.29 -11.64 2.68
C ILE A 69 0.72 -11.68 1.26
N SER A 70 0.10 -10.60 0.77
CA SER A 70 -0.48 -10.61 -0.58
C SER A 70 0.59 -10.65 -1.67
N SER A 71 0.35 -11.43 -2.72
CA SER A 71 1.18 -11.47 -3.93
C SER A 71 0.59 -10.66 -5.10
N ASP A 72 -0.47 -9.88 -4.84
CA ASP A 72 -1.18 -9.11 -5.86
C ASP A 72 -0.58 -7.72 -6.12
N PHE A 73 0.31 -7.25 -5.25
CA PHE A 73 0.96 -5.95 -5.33
C PHE A 73 2.34 -5.99 -4.65
N ASP A 74 3.19 -5.04 -5.03
CA ASP A 74 4.57 -4.91 -4.54
C ASP A 74 4.67 -3.94 -3.36
N VAL A 75 3.85 -2.89 -3.35
CA VAL A 75 3.89 -1.78 -2.38
C VAL A 75 2.47 -1.40 -1.97
N VAL A 76 2.30 -1.01 -0.71
CA VAL A 76 1.06 -0.44 -0.19
C VAL A 76 1.27 1.03 0.16
N MET A 77 0.42 1.90 -0.37
CA MET A 77 0.37 3.32 -0.04
C MET A 77 -0.92 3.60 0.74
N PHE A 78 -0.78 4.19 1.92
CA PHE A 78 -1.88 4.64 2.77
C PHE A 78 -2.02 6.15 2.69
N VAL A 79 -3.26 6.61 2.52
CA VAL A 79 -3.65 7.99 2.78
C VAL A 79 -4.57 8.00 3.99
N THR A 80 -4.15 8.65 5.06
CA THR A 80 -4.89 8.65 6.34
C THR A 80 -5.46 10.02 6.67
N ALA A 81 -6.52 10.09 7.47
CA ALA A 81 -7.09 11.38 7.87
C ALA A 81 -6.09 12.29 8.63
N SER A 82 -5.18 11.72 9.41
CA SER A 82 -4.22 12.49 10.22
C SER A 82 -2.87 11.78 10.43
N GLU A 83 -1.87 12.54 10.89
CA GLU A 83 -0.53 12.04 11.22
C GLU A 83 -0.54 11.13 12.46
N GLU A 84 -1.40 11.40 13.44
CA GLU A 84 -1.58 10.55 14.61
C GLU A 84 -2.09 9.16 14.20
N MET A 85 -2.96 9.12 13.20
CA MET A 85 -3.43 7.86 12.61
C MET A 85 -2.28 7.11 11.92
N ILE A 86 -1.39 7.79 11.21
CA ILE A 86 -0.19 7.18 10.62
C ILE A 86 0.64 6.51 11.72
N ALA A 87 0.91 7.22 12.82
CA ALA A 87 1.68 6.68 13.93
C ALA A 87 1.01 5.43 14.54
N ALA A 88 -0.32 5.46 14.72
CA ALA A 88 -1.08 4.33 15.23
C ALA A 88 -1.03 3.12 14.29
N LEU A 89 -1.28 3.31 13.00
CA LEU A 89 -1.24 2.25 11.99
C LEU A 89 0.15 1.62 11.88
N ARG A 90 1.20 2.45 11.87
CA ARG A 90 2.59 1.97 11.88
C ARG A 90 2.90 1.12 13.11
N SER A 91 2.47 1.55 14.30
CA SER A 91 2.63 0.74 15.51
C SER A 91 1.95 -0.62 15.42
N ILE A 92 0.75 -0.70 14.81
CA ILE A 92 0.05 -1.96 14.61
C ILE A 92 0.77 -2.84 13.57
N ILE A 93 1.29 -2.27 12.48
CA ILE A 93 2.08 -3.00 11.49
C ILE A 93 3.32 -3.62 12.12
N ASP A 94 4.05 -2.85 12.93
CA ASP A 94 5.24 -3.34 13.63
C ASP A 94 4.89 -4.51 14.56
N GLN A 95 3.76 -4.40 15.28
CA GLN A 95 3.25 -5.51 16.09
C GLN A 95 2.89 -6.74 15.26
N VAL A 96 2.29 -6.58 14.09
CA VAL A 96 1.94 -7.70 13.20
C VAL A 96 3.20 -8.37 12.66
N ARG A 97 4.17 -7.60 12.17
CA ARG A 97 5.46 -8.11 11.68
C ARG A 97 6.24 -8.87 12.76
N ALA A 98 6.23 -8.35 13.99
CA ALA A 98 6.95 -8.97 15.10
C ALA A 98 6.29 -10.25 15.62
N ASN A 99 4.95 -10.31 15.66
CA ASN A 99 4.22 -11.34 16.41
C ASN A 99 3.46 -12.34 15.55
N ASP A 100 3.24 -12.07 14.26
CA ASP A 100 2.51 -12.98 13.36
C ASP A 100 3.47 -13.92 12.62
N PRO A 101 3.49 -15.24 12.93
CA PRO A 101 4.42 -16.17 12.30
C PRO A 101 4.26 -16.25 10.79
N VAL A 102 3.03 -16.13 10.29
CA VAL A 102 2.76 -16.24 8.85
C VAL A 102 3.33 -15.04 8.10
N VAL A 103 3.29 -13.86 8.71
CA VAL A 103 3.91 -12.65 8.15
C VAL A 103 5.43 -12.76 8.18
N ARG A 104 6.00 -13.17 9.32
CA ARG A 104 7.46 -13.27 9.50
C ARG A 104 8.11 -14.28 8.57
N ASP A 105 7.45 -15.41 8.35
CA ASP A 105 7.98 -16.50 7.53
C ASP A 105 7.62 -16.33 6.04
N TRP A 106 6.95 -15.22 5.68
CA TRP A 106 6.53 -14.96 4.30
C TRP A 106 7.74 -14.53 3.44
N PRO A 107 7.90 -15.08 2.22
CA PRO A 107 9.15 -14.97 1.47
C PRO A 107 9.46 -13.58 0.88
N THR A 108 8.58 -12.61 1.01
CA THR A 108 8.82 -11.27 0.46
C THR A 108 8.24 -10.21 1.40
N GLU A 109 8.99 -9.14 1.61
CA GLU A 109 8.51 -8.00 2.40
C GLU A 109 7.74 -7.03 1.51
N ARG A 110 6.59 -6.57 1.99
CA ARG A 110 5.79 -5.54 1.31
C ARG A 110 6.08 -4.22 2.01
N ALA A 111 6.61 -3.28 1.24
CA ALA A 111 6.87 -1.93 1.74
C ALA A 111 5.53 -1.19 1.90
N MET A 112 5.39 -0.51 3.03
CA MET A 112 4.24 0.31 3.38
C MET A 112 4.68 1.77 3.48
N TYR A 113 3.91 2.66 2.86
CA TYR A 113 4.13 4.10 2.91
C TYR A 113 2.87 4.84 3.28
N PHE A 114 3.02 6.00 3.91
CA PHE A 114 1.93 6.79 4.47
C PHE A 114 2.09 8.26 4.08
N ALA A 115 0.97 8.91 3.81
CA ALA A 115 0.85 10.36 3.77
C ALA A 115 -0.50 10.75 4.40
N SER A 116 -0.59 11.93 5.03
CA SER A 116 -1.89 12.41 5.49
C SER A 116 -2.71 12.98 4.34
N LEU A 117 -4.03 12.87 4.44
CA LEU A 117 -4.98 13.42 3.48
C LEU A 117 -4.78 14.92 3.32
N LYS A 118 -4.51 15.64 4.42
CA LYS A 118 -4.19 17.06 4.38
C LYS A 118 -3.00 17.34 3.45
N GLN A 119 -1.92 16.56 3.59
CA GLN A 119 -0.73 16.73 2.76
C GLN A 119 -1.04 16.41 1.29
N VAL A 120 -1.72 15.30 1.02
CA VAL A 120 -2.12 14.92 -0.35
C VAL A 120 -3.00 16.00 -1.01
N LEU A 121 -3.97 16.54 -0.30
CA LEU A 121 -4.86 17.58 -0.83
C LEU A 121 -4.15 18.93 -1.05
N THR A 122 -3.15 19.25 -0.23
CA THR A 122 -2.44 20.54 -0.30
C THR A 122 -1.29 20.50 -1.31
N GLU A 123 -0.55 19.39 -1.38
CA GLU A 123 0.70 19.28 -2.14
C GLU A 123 0.54 18.44 -3.42
N GLY A 124 -0.58 17.71 -3.57
CA GLY A 124 -0.86 16.87 -4.73
C GLY A 124 0.24 15.83 -4.95
N THR A 125 0.82 15.81 -6.15
CA THR A 125 1.92 14.88 -6.49
C THR A 125 3.23 15.14 -5.75
N ASN A 126 3.35 16.29 -5.06
CA ASN A 126 4.51 16.60 -4.22
C ASN A 126 4.38 16.07 -2.79
N ALA A 127 3.19 15.59 -2.40
CA ALA A 127 2.98 14.99 -1.08
C ALA A 127 4.00 13.86 -0.85
N VAL A 128 4.65 13.90 0.30
CA VAL A 128 5.73 12.97 0.64
C VAL A 128 5.15 11.76 1.36
N PHE A 129 5.35 10.60 0.76
CA PHE A 129 5.04 9.31 1.33
C PHE A 129 6.24 8.83 2.16
N VAL A 130 6.03 8.59 3.45
CA VAL A 130 7.03 8.12 4.41
C VAL A 130 6.70 6.68 4.84
N GLY A 131 7.69 5.80 4.90
CA GLY A 131 7.43 4.38 5.09
C GLY A 131 8.66 3.57 5.47
N ASP A 132 8.65 2.31 5.05
CA ASP A 132 9.70 1.32 5.36
C ASP A 132 11.04 1.58 4.68
N SER A 133 11.08 2.43 3.65
CA SER A 133 12.31 2.78 2.93
C SER A 133 12.40 4.28 2.70
N THR A 134 13.23 4.71 1.73
CA THR A 134 13.44 6.12 1.42
C THR A 134 12.11 6.82 1.12
N PRO A 135 11.79 7.92 1.83
CA PRO A 135 10.62 8.72 1.53
C PRO A 135 10.65 9.22 0.08
N PHE A 136 9.48 9.30 -0.55
CA PHE A 136 9.37 9.78 -1.93
C PHE A 136 8.08 10.57 -2.14
N SER A 137 8.07 11.41 -3.16
CA SER A 137 6.83 11.94 -3.75
C SER A 137 6.69 11.46 -5.19
N LEU A 138 5.47 11.42 -5.71
CA LEU A 138 5.24 11.02 -7.10
C LEU A 138 5.98 11.94 -8.08
N ALA A 139 5.98 13.25 -7.80
CA ALA A 139 6.72 14.23 -8.58
C ALA A 139 8.25 13.99 -8.53
N SER A 140 8.80 13.51 -7.40
CA SER A 140 10.22 13.18 -7.31
C SER A 140 10.60 11.98 -8.18
N LEU A 141 9.74 10.95 -8.23
CA LEU A 141 9.94 9.77 -9.06
C LEU A 141 9.85 10.10 -10.56
N GLU A 142 8.91 10.95 -10.96
CA GLU A 142 8.78 11.40 -12.35
C GLU A 142 10.03 12.16 -12.83
N LYS A 143 10.61 13.01 -11.97
CA LYS A 143 11.86 13.71 -12.27
C LYS A 143 13.03 12.75 -12.44
N GLN A 144 13.15 11.73 -11.58
CA GLN A 144 14.21 10.73 -11.68
C GLN A 144 14.11 9.94 -12.99
N LEU A 145 12.92 9.45 -13.33
CA LEU A 145 12.66 8.74 -14.60
C LEU A 145 13.01 9.60 -15.82
N SER A 146 12.69 10.89 -15.78
CA SER A 146 12.97 11.82 -16.88
C SER A 146 14.48 12.10 -17.03
N ALA A 147 15.24 12.03 -15.94
CA ALA A 147 16.68 12.23 -15.96
C ALA A 147 17.40 11.00 -16.55
N GLU A 148 16.96 9.80 -16.21
CA GLU A 148 17.53 8.55 -16.70
C GLU A 148 17.28 8.31 -18.19
N GLN A 149 16.14 8.78 -18.73
CA GLN A 149 15.85 8.69 -20.16
C GLN A 149 16.68 9.64 -21.03
N LYS A 150 17.39 10.59 -20.44
CA LYS A 150 18.27 11.55 -21.14
C LYS A 150 19.74 11.11 -21.17
N VAL A 151 20.07 10.00 -20.51
CA VAL A 151 21.39 9.36 -20.50
C VAL A 151 21.37 8.19 -21.47
#